data_AF-A0A9R0TMP3-F1
#
_entry.id   AF-A0A9R0TMP3-F1
#
_cell.length_a   1.000
_cell.length_b   1.000
_cell.length_c   1.000
_cell.angle_alpha   90.00
_cell.angle_beta   90.00
_cell.angle_gamma   90.00
#
_symmetry.space_group_name_H-M   'P 1'
#
loop_
_entity.id
_entity.type
_entity.pdbx_description
1 polymer ?
#
loop_
_entity_poly.entity_id
_entity_poly.type
_entity_poly.pdbx_seq_one_letter_code
_entity_poly.pdbx_strand_id
1 'polypeptide(L)'
;MRSALSRLIRSSCSVSPSRLSSPVLLKNGKAFSSDATPRDSGRVDEPFKVEEAEPVKVPPPPPSPHKLLVLGGSGFVGSHVCKEALERGFVVSSLNRSGKPSISESWADKVIWNQGNLLEPASLEDSMDGVSAVVSCVGGFGSNSQMFKLNGTANINAIRVAAEKGIKRFVYVSAADFGLVNYLLQGYYEGKRAAEAELLSKFTYGE
;
A
#
# COMPACT_ATOMS: atom_id res chain seq x y z
N MET A 1 32.51 13.14 4.80
CA MET A 1 32.10 13.63 3.46
C MET A 1 30.58 13.55 3.40
N ARG A 2 29.90 14.67 3.18
CA ARG A 2 28.44 14.79 3.10
C ARG A 2 28.03 14.68 1.63
N SER A 3 27.05 13.84 1.28
CA SER A 3 26.33 13.96 0.01
C SER A 3 24.88 14.36 0.30
N ALA A 4 24.51 15.55 -0.14
CA ALA A 4 23.14 16.05 -0.11
C ALA A 4 22.39 15.57 -1.36
N LEU A 5 21.12 15.19 -1.18
CA LEU A 5 20.15 14.93 -2.24
C LEU A 5 19.50 16.25 -2.68
N SER A 6 19.38 16.48 -3.99
CA SER A 6 18.53 17.53 -4.56
C SER A 6 17.39 16.89 -5.36
N ARG A 7 16.13 17.26 -5.09
CA ARG A 7 15.00 17.06 -6.01
C ARG A 7 14.41 18.42 -6.38
N LEU A 8 14.28 18.65 -7.68
CA LEU A 8 13.67 19.82 -8.32
C LEU A 8 12.16 19.90 -8.05
N ILE A 9 11.65 21.12 -7.88
CA ILE A 9 10.22 21.44 -7.97
C ILE A 9 9.98 22.24 -9.26
N ARG A 10 8.94 21.79 -9.99
CA ARG A 10 8.39 22.35 -11.23
C ARG A 10 8.06 23.85 -11.11
N SER A 11 8.44 24.62 -12.12
CA SER A 11 7.96 25.97 -12.39
C SER A 11 6.90 25.92 -13.51
N SER A 12 5.72 26.48 -13.27
CA SER A 12 4.66 26.66 -14.25
C SER A 12 4.89 27.94 -15.07
N CYS A 13 4.86 27.80 -16.39
CA CYS A 13 5.03 28.87 -17.36
C CYS A 13 3.65 29.44 -17.72
N SER A 14 3.42 30.74 -17.50
CA SER A 14 2.25 31.46 -18.03
C SER A 14 2.71 32.46 -19.10
N VAL A 15 2.18 32.30 -20.30
CA VAL A 15 2.47 33.12 -21.48
C VAL A 15 1.52 34.31 -21.52
N SER A 16 2.09 35.49 -21.77
CA SER A 16 1.45 36.80 -21.87
C SER A 16 0.61 36.97 -23.14
N PRO A 17 -0.27 37.99 -23.17
CA PRO A 17 -0.42 38.81 -24.38
C PRO A 17 -0.20 40.30 -24.14
N SER A 18 0.15 40.96 -25.24
CA SER A 18 0.69 42.30 -25.44
C SER A 18 -0.30 43.47 -25.30
N ARG A 19 0.29 44.65 -25.06
CA ARG A 19 -0.31 46.00 -24.96
C ARG A 19 -1.05 46.45 -26.23
N LEU A 20 -2.08 47.28 -26.06
CA LEU A 20 -2.51 48.34 -26.99
C LEU A 20 -3.32 49.43 -26.26
N SER A 21 -2.81 50.67 -26.36
CA SER A 21 -3.41 52.02 -26.45
C SER A 21 -4.58 52.53 -25.57
N SER A 22 -4.35 53.75 -25.04
CA SER A 22 -5.15 54.74 -24.27
C SER A 22 -6.36 55.36 -25.02
N PRO A 23 -7.10 56.41 -24.54
CA PRO A 23 -7.06 57.18 -23.28
C PRO A 23 -8.44 57.61 -22.66
N VAL A 24 -8.38 58.34 -21.53
CA VAL A 24 -9.34 59.35 -21.01
C VAL A 24 -10.77 58.92 -20.59
N LEU A 25 -11.08 59.04 -19.30
CA LEU A 25 -12.21 59.89 -18.86
C LEU A 25 -12.04 60.38 -17.41
N LEU A 26 -12.14 61.69 -17.30
CA LEU A 26 -12.14 62.54 -16.11
C LEU A 26 -13.50 62.43 -15.38
N LYS A 27 -13.53 62.45 -14.03
CA LYS A 27 -14.24 63.49 -13.25
C LYS A 27 -14.41 63.13 -11.76
N ASN A 28 -14.11 64.17 -10.97
CA ASN A 28 -14.71 64.59 -9.69
C ASN A 28 -14.43 63.70 -8.47
N GLY A 29 -13.74 64.14 -7.42
CA GLY A 29 -13.66 65.48 -6.87
C GLY A 29 -14.46 65.54 -5.58
N LYS A 30 -13.78 65.57 -4.43
CA LYS A 30 -14.20 66.29 -3.23
C LYS A 30 -13.05 66.37 -2.24
N ALA A 31 -12.77 67.61 -1.86
CA ALA A 31 -11.73 68.06 -0.97
C ALA A 31 -12.21 68.01 0.49
N PHE A 32 -11.29 67.71 1.41
CA PHE A 32 -11.23 68.25 2.77
C PHE A 32 -9.73 68.36 3.09
N SER A 33 -9.18 69.55 2.87
CA SER A 33 -8.89 70.56 3.89
C SER A 33 -7.82 70.11 4.87
N SER A 34 -6.68 70.78 4.71
CA SER A 34 -5.52 70.86 5.58
C SER A 34 -5.89 71.05 7.04
N ASP A 35 -5.18 70.33 7.91
CA ASP A 35 -4.43 71.05 8.94
C ASP A 35 -3.08 70.37 9.15
N ALA A 36 -2.04 71.19 9.22
CA ALA A 36 -0.67 70.76 9.33
C ALA A 36 -0.13 71.16 10.71
N THR A 37 0.75 70.29 11.22
CA THR A 37 1.88 70.51 12.14
C THR A 37 1.74 69.79 13.50
N PRO A 38 2.86 69.52 14.21
CA PRO A 38 3.87 68.54 13.80
C PRO A 38 4.37 67.66 14.98
N ARG A 39 5.11 66.60 14.63
CA ARG A 39 5.97 65.76 15.50
C ARG A 39 5.25 64.68 16.33
N ASP A 40 5.39 63.43 15.89
CA ASP A 40 6.13 62.48 16.72
C ASP A 40 6.95 61.56 15.80
N SER A 41 8.23 61.49 16.14
CA SER A 41 9.27 60.76 15.45
C SER A 41 9.20 59.29 15.80
N GLY A 42 9.14 58.44 14.78
CA GLY A 42 9.83 57.14 14.78
C GLY A 42 9.42 56.12 15.84
N ARG A 43 8.20 55.56 15.74
CA ARG A 43 7.98 54.16 16.12
C ARG A 43 7.66 53.37 14.86
N VAL A 44 8.70 52.80 14.29
CA VAL A 44 8.57 51.61 13.45
C VAL A 44 8.36 50.47 14.44
N ASP A 45 7.22 49.80 14.40
CA ASP A 45 7.02 48.57 15.18
C ASP A 45 8.10 47.58 14.75
N GLU A 46 9.00 47.23 15.68
CA GLU A 46 10.02 46.20 15.47
C GLU A 46 9.31 44.92 15.01
N PRO A 47 9.73 44.31 13.88
CA PRO A 47 9.08 43.12 13.37
C PRO A 47 9.17 41.99 14.41
N PHE A 48 8.02 41.38 14.69
CA PHE A 48 7.90 40.26 15.62
C PHE A 48 8.89 39.16 15.21
N LYS A 49 9.93 38.96 16.03
CA LYS A 49 11.01 38.02 15.73
C LYS A 49 10.48 36.60 15.91
N VAL A 50 10.09 35.97 14.81
CA VAL A 50 9.71 34.56 14.80
C VAL A 50 11.00 33.76 14.93
N GLU A 51 11.18 33.08 16.06
CA GLU A 51 12.29 32.15 16.25
C GLU A 51 11.95 30.86 15.48
N GLU A 52 12.80 30.50 14.53
CA GLU A 52 12.64 29.32 13.70
C GLU A 52 12.74 28.07 14.59
N ALA A 53 11.65 27.31 14.72
CA ALA A 53 11.62 26.14 15.57
C ALA A 53 12.62 25.09 15.07
N GLU A 54 13.59 24.72 15.92
CA GLU A 54 14.52 23.67 15.58
C GLU A 54 13.77 22.35 15.31
N PRO A 55 14.11 21.62 14.23
CA PRO A 55 13.45 20.36 13.93
C PRO A 55 13.76 19.36 15.05
N VAL A 56 12.74 19.06 15.85
CA VAL A 56 12.79 17.96 16.81
C VAL A 56 13.09 16.69 16.01
N LYS A 57 14.30 16.16 16.19
CA LYS A 57 14.68 14.84 15.66
C LYS A 57 13.90 13.79 16.43
N VAL A 58 12.67 13.55 16.01
CA VAL A 58 11.93 12.36 16.42
C VAL A 58 12.70 11.18 15.84
N PRO A 59 13.27 10.28 16.66
CA PRO A 59 13.88 9.07 16.13
C PRO A 59 12.81 8.33 15.31
N PRO A 60 13.17 7.74 14.15
CA PRO A 60 12.22 6.98 13.36
C PRO A 60 11.57 5.93 14.28
N PRO A 61 10.25 5.73 14.18
CA PRO A 61 9.60 4.68 14.97
C PRO A 61 10.36 3.37 14.74
N PRO A 62 10.57 2.56 15.79
CA PRO A 62 11.21 1.26 15.62
C PRO A 62 10.48 0.52 14.48
N PRO A 63 11.22 -0.21 13.61
CA PRO A 63 10.57 -0.95 12.54
C PRO A 63 9.49 -1.81 13.18
N SER A 64 8.24 -1.54 12.82
CA SER A 64 7.13 -2.35 13.29
C SER A 64 7.44 -3.80 12.91
N PRO A 65 7.21 -4.77 13.81
CA PRO A 65 7.42 -6.16 13.46
C PRO A 65 6.61 -6.45 12.20
N HIS A 66 7.29 -6.89 11.14
CA HIS A 66 6.65 -7.08 9.84
C HIS A 66 5.53 -8.11 9.99
N LYS A 67 4.28 -7.67 9.82
CA LYS A 67 3.11 -8.54 9.87
C LYS A 67 2.99 -9.29 8.55
N LEU A 68 3.09 -10.62 8.59
CA LEU A 68 2.97 -11.51 7.45
C LEU A 68 1.62 -12.22 7.50
N LEU A 69 0.83 -12.11 6.43
CA LEU A 69 -0.39 -12.89 6.26
C LEU A 69 -0.13 -14.09 5.35
N VAL A 70 -0.41 -15.30 5.85
CA VAL A 70 -0.31 -16.55 5.07
C VAL A 70 -1.71 -17.07 4.75
N LEU A 71 -2.09 -17.00 3.48
CA LEU A 71 -3.35 -17.59 2.99
C LEU A 71 -3.14 -19.09 2.79
N GLY A 72 -3.97 -19.90 3.45
CA GLY A 72 -3.79 -21.36 3.45
C GLY A 72 -2.66 -21.84 4.37
N GLY A 73 -2.40 -21.13 5.47
CA GLY A 73 -1.35 -21.48 6.44
C GLY A 73 -1.61 -22.77 7.24
N SER A 74 -2.83 -23.32 7.19
CA SER A 74 -3.11 -24.66 7.74
C SER A 74 -2.77 -25.80 6.78
N GLY A 75 -2.41 -25.50 5.52
CA GLY A 75 -2.08 -26.50 4.50
C GLY A 75 -0.63 -26.99 4.57
N PHE A 76 -0.28 -27.92 3.68
CA PHE A 76 1.04 -28.55 3.63
C PHE A 76 2.20 -27.54 3.49
N VAL A 77 2.15 -26.67 2.47
CA VAL A 77 3.18 -25.64 2.26
C VAL A 77 3.02 -24.50 3.26
N GLY A 78 1.78 -24.06 3.49
CA GLY A 78 1.49 -22.89 4.33
C GLY A 78 1.94 -23.04 5.78
N SER A 79 1.85 -24.23 6.37
CA SER A 79 2.28 -24.47 7.76
C SER A 79 3.78 -24.28 7.94
N HIS A 80 4.57 -24.75 6.98
CA HIS A 80 6.03 -24.58 6.96
C HIS A 80 6.40 -23.11 6.77
N VAL A 81 5.67 -22.37 5.90
CA VAL A 81 5.85 -20.93 5.75
C VAL A 81 5.56 -20.19 7.05
N CYS A 82 4.47 -20.53 7.75
CA CYS A 82 4.14 -19.94 9.05
C CYS A 82 5.25 -20.18 10.08
N LYS A 83 5.74 -21.43 10.17
CA LYS A 83 6.79 -21.81 11.10
C LYS A 83 8.10 -21.06 10.84
N GLU A 84 8.57 -21.06 9.59
CA GLU A 84 9.78 -20.34 9.18
C GLU A 84 9.67 -18.83 9.42
N ALA A 85 8.52 -18.23 9.11
CA ALA A 85 8.30 -16.80 9.32
C ALA A 85 8.34 -16.43 10.82
N LEU A 86 7.78 -17.26 11.69
CA LEU A 86 7.89 -17.08 13.15
C LEU A 86 9.34 -17.17 13.62
N GLU A 87 10.11 -18.14 13.12
CA GLU A 87 11.54 -18.31 13.45
C GLU A 87 12.38 -17.10 13.01
N ARG A 88 11.96 -16.41 11.95
CA ARG A 88 12.57 -15.16 11.48
C ARG A 88 12.08 -13.90 12.20
N GLY A 89 11.22 -14.03 13.21
CA GLY A 89 10.73 -12.91 14.03
C GLY A 89 9.59 -12.10 13.40
N PHE A 90 8.89 -12.62 12.40
CA PHE A 90 7.67 -11.98 11.87
C PHE A 90 6.49 -12.18 12.83
N VAL A 91 5.56 -11.22 12.84
CA VAL A 91 4.23 -11.43 13.41
C VAL A 91 3.39 -12.12 12.34
N VAL A 92 3.01 -13.38 12.58
CA VAL A 92 2.33 -14.20 11.57
C VAL A 92 0.84 -14.28 11.86
N SER A 93 0.03 -13.90 10.87
CA SER A 93 -1.38 -14.26 10.80
C SER A 93 -1.62 -15.22 9.64
N SER A 94 -2.65 -16.05 9.76
CA SER A 94 -3.09 -16.92 8.69
C SER A 94 -4.59 -16.84 8.51
N LEU A 95 -5.06 -16.94 7.26
CA LEU A 95 -6.48 -17.02 6.94
C LEU A 95 -6.78 -18.36 6.28
N ASN A 96 -7.72 -19.10 6.88
CA ASN A 96 -8.14 -20.43 6.42
C ASN A 96 -9.66 -20.55 6.49
N ARG A 97 -10.24 -21.41 5.65
CA ARG A 97 -11.70 -21.63 5.60
C ARG A 97 -12.29 -22.15 6.91
N SER A 98 -11.53 -22.98 7.61
CA SER A 98 -11.92 -23.62 8.88
C SER A 98 -11.36 -22.91 10.12
N GLY A 99 -10.63 -21.80 9.95
CA GLY A 99 -9.97 -21.11 11.06
C GLY A 99 -8.72 -21.83 11.59
N LYS A 100 -8.60 -21.95 12.92
CA LYS A 100 -7.44 -22.56 13.60
C LYS A 100 -7.38 -24.07 13.30
N PRO A 101 -6.24 -24.60 12.81
CA PRO A 101 -6.07 -26.03 12.59
C PRO A 101 -5.83 -26.79 13.90
N SER A 102 -6.07 -28.09 13.90
CA SER A 102 -5.80 -29.00 15.03
C SER A 102 -4.32 -29.39 15.19
N ILE A 103 -3.41 -28.44 14.92
CA ILE A 103 -1.96 -28.67 15.07
C ILE A 103 -1.60 -28.55 16.55
N SER A 104 -0.91 -29.55 17.10
CA SER A 104 -0.51 -29.62 18.52
C SER A 104 0.91 -29.10 18.81
N GLU A 105 1.57 -28.49 17.82
CA GLU A 105 2.90 -27.92 17.96
C GLU A 105 2.87 -26.51 18.56
N SER A 106 3.84 -26.20 19.43
CA SER A 106 3.91 -24.92 20.17
C SER A 106 4.05 -23.67 19.30
N TRP A 107 4.51 -23.80 18.06
CA TRP A 107 4.57 -22.68 17.11
C TRP A 107 3.18 -22.24 16.65
N ALA A 108 2.22 -23.17 16.59
CA ALA A 108 0.88 -22.88 16.07
C ALA A 108 0.11 -21.92 16.98
N ASP A 109 0.41 -21.89 18.29
CA ASP A 109 -0.19 -20.95 19.24
C ASP A 109 0.34 -19.52 19.09
N LYS A 110 1.46 -19.34 18.37
CA LYS A 110 2.02 -18.02 18.05
C LYS A 110 1.44 -17.42 16.77
N VAL A 111 0.67 -18.20 16.00
CA VAL A 111 0.00 -17.72 14.78
C VAL A 111 -1.38 -17.18 15.12
N ILE A 112 -1.71 -16.00 14.58
CA ILE A 112 -3.05 -15.45 14.65
C ILE A 112 -3.90 -16.11 13.56
N TRP A 113 -4.78 -17.03 13.96
CA TRP A 113 -5.64 -17.77 13.04
C TRP A 113 -6.96 -17.05 12.78
N ASN A 114 -7.21 -16.70 11.52
CA ASN A 114 -8.45 -16.07 11.07
C ASN A 114 -9.25 -17.05 10.23
N GLN A 115 -10.56 -17.02 10.39
CA GLN A 115 -11.49 -17.73 9.52
C GLN A 115 -11.92 -16.82 8.37
N GLY A 116 -11.87 -17.31 7.13
CA GLY A 116 -12.33 -16.55 5.97
C GLY A 116 -12.35 -17.35 4.68
N ASN A 117 -12.98 -16.80 3.65
CA ASN A 117 -13.15 -17.44 2.36
C ASN A 117 -12.64 -16.54 1.23
N LEU A 118 -11.57 -16.94 0.55
CA LEU A 118 -10.99 -16.16 -0.55
C LEU A 118 -11.96 -15.94 -1.74
N LEU A 119 -13.04 -16.71 -1.83
CA LEU A 119 -14.08 -16.49 -2.83
C LEU A 119 -15.04 -15.36 -2.47
N GLU A 120 -14.97 -14.86 -1.24
CA GLU A 120 -15.75 -13.76 -0.70
C GLU A 120 -14.79 -12.64 -0.29
N PRO A 121 -14.53 -11.64 -1.17
CA PRO A 121 -13.54 -10.59 -0.93
C PRO A 121 -13.71 -9.85 0.40
N ALA A 122 -14.94 -9.61 0.82
CA ALA A 122 -15.25 -8.96 2.10
C ALA A 122 -14.66 -9.71 3.31
N SER A 123 -14.51 -11.04 3.24
CA SER A 123 -13.92 -11.83 4.34
C SER A 123 -12.39 -11.69 4.45
N LEU A 124 -11.73 -11.05 3.48
CA LEU A 124 -10.29 -10.85 3.45
C LEU A 124 -9.87 -9.51 4.05
N GLU A 125 -10.75 -8.51 4.02
CA GLU A 125 -10.41 -7.11 4.30
C GLU A 125 -9.77 -6.93 5.68
N ASP A 126 -10.41 -7.43 6.74
CA ASP A 126 -9.93 -7.31 8.11
C ASP A 126 -8.59 -8.04 8.32
N SER A 127 -8.40 -9.17 7.64
CA SER A 127 -7.18 -9.98 7.77
C SER A 127 -5.95 -9.30 7.15
N MET A 128 -6.19 -8.40 6.19
CA MET A 128 -5.16 -7.68 5.42
C MET A 128 -4.77 -6.35 6.07
N ASP A 129 -5.47 -5.90 7.11
CA ASP A 129 -5.17 -4.65 7.79
C ASP A 129 -3.81 -4.68 8.51
N GLY A 130 -2.99 -3.66 8.22
CA GLY A 130 -1.64 -3.52 8.76
C GLY A 130 -0.65 -4.60 8.32
N VAL A 131 -0.99 -5.41 7.31
CA VAL A 131 -0.13 -6.47 6.78
C VAL A 131 0.96 -5.86 5.89
N SER A 132 2.21 -6.26 6.14
CA SER A 132 3.36 -5.81 5.34
C SER A 132 3.54 -6.63 4.07
N ALA A 133 3.23 -7.94 4.14
CA ALA A 133 3.35 -8.86 3.02
C ALA A 133 2.33 -9.99 3.12
N VAL A 134 1.89 -10.50 1.97
CA VAL A 134 1.00 -11.67 1.87
C VAL A 134 1.73 -12.80 1.17
N VAL A 135 1.58 -14.02 1.67
CA VAL A 135 1.99 -15.25 0.99
C VAL A 135 0.76 -16.10 0.75
N SER A 136 0.43 -16.36 -0.52
CA SER A 136 -0.64 -17.29 -0.86
C SER A 136 -0.11 -18.67 -1.18
N CYS A 137 -0.47 -19.62 -0.30
CA CYS A 137 -0.25 -21.05 -0.47
C CYS A 137 -1.55 -21.77 -0.85
N VAL A 138 -2.57 -21.04 -1.32
CA VAL A 138 -3.88 -21.60 -1.64
C VAL A 138 -3.84 -22.32 -2.99
N GLY A 139 -4.18 -23.60 -2.93
CA GLY A 139 -4.38 -24.45 -4.10
C GLY A 139 -5.18 -25.69 -3.72
N GLY A 140 -5.73 -26.35 -4.72
CA GLY A 140 -6.53 -27.55 -4.52
C GLY A 140 -6.78 -28.32 -5.82
N PHE A 141 -7.13 -29.60 -5.65
CA PHE A 141 -7.46 -30.53 -6.73
C PHE A 141 -8.95 -30.88 -6.66
N GLY A 142 -9.52 -31.30 -7.80
CA GLY A 142 -10.93 -31.64 -7.90
C GLY A 142 -11.40 -31.64 -9.35
N SER A 143 -12.67 -31.29 -9.57
CA SER A 143 -13.16 -31.05 -10.94
C SER A 143 -12.44 -29.87 -11.58
N ASN A 144 -12.41 -29.81 -12.90
CA ASN A 144 -11.78 -28.72 -13.64
C ASN A 144 -12.28 -27.33 -13.15
N SER A 145 -13.59 -27.17 -12.99
CA SER A 145 -14.20 -25.95 -12.45
C SER A 145 -13.75 -25.64 -11.02
N GLN A 146 -13.69 -26.64 -10.14
CA GLN A 146 -13.20 -26.46 -8.77
C GLN A 146 -11.73 -26.03 -8.73
N MET A 147 -10.91 -26.64 -9.59
CA MET A 147 -9.49 -26.29 -9.70
C MET A 147 -9.32 -24.86 -10.20
N PHE A 148 -10.05 -24.44 -11.23
CA PHE A 148 -9.99 -23.05 -11.71
C PHE A 148 -10.43 -22.07 -10.62
N LYS A 149 -11.52 -22.39 -9.91
CA LYS A 149 -12.07 -21.55 -8.84
C LYS A 149 -11.08 -21.38 -7.68
N LEU A 150 -10.45 -22.46 -7.23
CA LEU A 150 -9.53 -22.43 -6.10
C LEU A 150 -8.14 -21.89 -6.48
N ASN A 151 -7.59 -22.31 -7.61
CA ASN A 151 -6.23 -21.94 -8.00
C ASN A 151 -6.18 -20.58 -8.71
N GLY A 152 -7.25 -20.18 -9.39
CA GLY A 152 -7.41 -18.89 -10.06
C GLY A 152 -8.25 -17.90 -9.26
N THR A 153 -9.58 -18.02 -9.31
CA THR A 153 -10.52 -17.00 -8.78
C THR A 153 -10.22 -16.60 -7.34
N ALA A 154 -10.01 -17.56 -6.44
CA ALA A 154 -9.69 -17.28 -5.04
C ALA A 154 -8.39 -16.47 -4.88
N ASN A 155 -7.34 -16.82 -5.63
CA ASN A 155 -6.06 -16.10 -5.58
C ASN A 155 -6.15 -14.71 -6.22
N ILE A 156 -6.88 -14.58 -7.34
CA ILE A 156 -7.15 -13.28 -8.01
C ILE A 156 -7.85 -12.32 -7.03
N ASN A 157 -8.86 -12.78 -6.31
CA ASN A 157 -9.53 -11.98 -5.30
C ASN A 157 -8.56 -11.51 -4.21
N ALA A 158 -7.73 -12.42 -3.69
CA ALA A 158 -6.74 -12.07 -2.68
C ALA A 158 -5.71 -11.05 -3.18
N ILE A 159 -5.25 -11.18 -4.43
CA ILE A 159 -4.33 -10.23 -5.06
C ILE A 159 -4.98 -8.84 -5.15
N ARG A 160 -6.25 -8.77 -5.57
CA ARG A 160 -6.98 -7.50 -5.71
C ARG A 160 -7.17 -6.81 -4.37
N VAL A 161 -7.69 -7.51 -3.37
CA VAL A 161 -7.89 -6.94 -2.02
C VAL A 161 -6.55 -6.49 -1.42
N ALA A 162 -5.48 -7.27 -1.61
CA ALA A 162 -4.14 -6.88 -1.13
C ALA A 162 -3.63 -5.61 -1.81
N ALA A 163 -3.85 -5.47 -3.12
CA ALA A 163 -3.49 -4.28 -3.88
C ALA A 163 -4.31 -3.05 -3.43
N GLU A 164 -5.61 -3.21 -3.22
CA GLU A 164 -6.52 -2.16 -2.73
C GLU A 164 -6.15 -1.68 -1.32
N LYS A 165 -5.71 -2.61 -0.44
CA LYS A 165 -5.19 -2.29 0.90
C LYS A 165 -3.77 -1.70 0.89
N GLY A 166 -3.15 -1.54 -0.28
CA GLY A 166 -1.83 -0.93 -0.44
C GLY A 166 -0.68 -1.80 0.08
N ILE A 167 -0.88 -3.12 0.18
CA ILE A 167 0.17 -4.06 0.56
C ILE A 167 1.29 -4.00 -0.47
N LYS A 168 2.54 -3.95 -0.01
CA LYS A 168 3.70 -3.74 -0.90
C LYS A 168 4.26 -5.02 -1.50
N ARG A 169 4.02 -6.17 -0.87
CA ARG A 169 4.58 -7.46 -1.29
C ARG A 169 3.53 -8.54 -1.26
N PHE A 170 3.39 -9.23 -2.38
CA PHE A 170 2.54 -10.40 -2.50
C PHE A 170 3.35 -11.54 -3.14
N VAL A 171 3.41 -12.67 -2.46
CA VAL A 171 4.08 -13.88 -2.92
C VAL A 171 3.01 -14.91 -3.25
N TYR A 172 3.07 -15.46 -4.46
CA TYR A 172 2.16 -16.52 -4.89
C TYR A 172 2.93 -17.81 -5.14
N VAL A 173 2.55 -18.88 -4.44
CA VAL A 173 3.11 -20.22 -4.69
C VAL A 173 2.41 -20.83 -5.90
N SER A 174 3.00 -20.65 -7.08
CA SER A 174 2.52 -21.27 -8.32
C SER A 174 3.07 -22.70 -8.49
N ALA A 175 2.88 -23.27 -9.68
CA ALA A 175 3.34 -24.60 -10.05
C ALA A 175 4.00 -24.58 -11.43
N ALA A 176 5.07 -25.34 -11.59
CA ALA A 176 5.69 -25.54 -12.89
C ALA A 176 4.78 -26.38 -13.80
N ASP A 177 4.63 -25.94 -15.05
CA ASP A 177 3.87 -26.64 -16.08
C ASP A 177 4.78 -27.63 -16.81
N PHE A 178 4.50 -28.93 -16.63
CA PHE A 178 5.23 -30.02 -17.28
C PHE A 178 4.38 -30.71 -18.36
N GLY A 179 3.63 -29.94 -19.15
CA GLY A 179 3.13 -30.30 -20.50
C GLY A 179 2.13 -31.47 -20.59
N LEU A 180 2.55 -32.70 -20.26
CA LEU A 180 1.72 -33.90 -20.31
C LEU A 180 0.62 -33.92 -19.24
N VAL A 181 0.91 -33.38 -18.05
CA VAL A 181 -0.04 -33.38 -16.92
C VAL A 181 -1.17 -32.35 -17.13
N ASN A 182 -0.99 -31.45 -18.10
CA ASN A 182 -1.88 -30.32 -18.36
C ASN A 182 -3.26 -30.76 -18.87
N TYR A 183 -3.35 -31.87 -19.61
CA TYR A 183 -4.63 -32.41 -20.07
C TYR A 183 -5.53 -32.89 -18.94
N LEU A 184 -4.95 -33.45 -17.87
CA LEU A 184 -5.69 -33.94 -16.71
C LEU A 184 -6.00 -32.83 -15.71
N LEU A 185 -5.14 -31.80 -15.66
CA LEU A 185 -5.20 -30.72 -14.68
C LEU A 185 -5.42 -29.34 -15.34
N GLN A 186 -6.16 -29.28 -16.44
CA GLN A 186 -6.32 -28.05 -17.22
C GLN A 186 -6.81 -26.88 -16.37
N GLY A 187 -7.88 -27.05 -15.60
CA GLY A 187 -8.41 -25.99 -14.72
C GLY A 187 -7.44 -25.55 -13.62
N TYR A 188 -6.54 -26.43 -13.18
CA TYR A 188 -5.49 -26.09 -12.22
C TYR A 188 -4.47 -25.13 -12.84
N TYR A 189 -3.92 -25.49 -14.00
CA TYR A 189 -2.91 -24.68 -14.69
C TYR A 189 -3.48 -23.39 -15.28
N GLU A 190 -4.70 -23.42 -15.82
CA GLU A 190 -5.41 -22.22 -16.25
C GLU A 190 -5.67 -21.27 -15.08
N GLY A 191 -6.12 -21.79 -13.93
CA GLY A 191 -6.30 -21.00 -12.73
C GLY A 191 -4.99 -20.37 -12.24
N LYS A 192 -3.91 -21.16 -12.17
CA LYS A 192 -2.56 -20.69 -11.79
C LYS A 192 -2.08 -19.57 -12.71
N ARG A 193 -2.14 -19.76 -14.03
CA ARG A 193 -1.75 -18.75 -15.02
C ARG A 193 -2.58 -17.47 -14.93
N ALA A 194 -3.89 -17.59 -14.68
CA ALA A 194 -4.75 -16.42 -14.50
C ALA A 194 -4.38 -15.62 -13.23
N ALA A 195 -4.06 -16.32 -12.13
CA ALA A 195 -3.59 -15.68 -10.91
C ALA A 195 -2.20 -15.02 -11.08
N GLU A 196 -1.28 -15.66 -11.80
CA GLU A 196 0.02 -15.09 -12.16
C GLU A 196 -0.14 -13.80 -12.98
N ALA A 197 -1.00 -13.79 -13.98
CA ALA A 197 -1.26 -12.62 -14.81
C ALA A 197 -1.81 -11.44 -13.98
N GLU A 198 -2.78 -11.71 -13.10
CA GLU A 198 -3.31 -10.67 -12.20
C GLU A 198 -2.23 -10.16 -11.24
N LEU A 199 -1.44 -11.07 -10.65
CA LEU A 199 -0.34 -10.71 -9.75
C LEU A 199 0.64 -9.75 -10.42
N LEU A 200 1.11 -10.09 -11.62
CA LEU A 200 2.06 -9.27 -12.39
C LEU A 200 1.47 -7.92 -12.80
N SER A 201 0.14 -7.84 -12.97
CA SER A 201 -0.55 -6.59 -13.29
C SER A 201 -0.68 -5.62 -12.10
N LYS A 202 -0.77 -6.15 -10.87
CA LYS A 202 -0.99 -5.36 -9.64
C LYS A 202 0.29 -5.12 -8.85
N PHE A 203 1.22 -6.08 -8.89
CA PHE A 203 2.47 -6.06 -8.16
C PHE A 203 3.62 -6.11 -9.17
N THR A 204 3.96 -4.95 -9.73
CA THR A 204 5.14 -4.81 -10.58
C THR A 204 6.41 -4.92 -9.73
N TYR A 205 7.44 -5.58 -10.24
CA TYR A 205 8.73 -5.64 -9.57
C TYR A 205 9.34 -4.23 -9.42
N GLY A 206 9.23 -3.65 -8.23
CA GLY A 206 10.04 -2.51 -7.76
C GLY A 206 9.38 -1.13 -7.78
N GLU A 207 9.02 -0.64 -6.59
CA GLU A 207 9.45 0.65 -6.03
C GLU A 207 9.77 0.49 -4.54
#